data_AF-A0A2V3XXF4-F1
#
_entry.id   AF-A0A2V3XXF4-F1
#
_cell.length_a   1.000
_cell.length_b   1.000
_cell.length_c   1.000
_cell.angle_alpha   90.00
_cell.angle_beta   90.00
_cell.angle_gamma   90.00
#
_symmetry.space_group_name_H-M   'P 1'
#
loop_
_entity.id
_entity.type
_entity.pdbx_description
1 polymer ?
#
loop_
_entity_poly.entity_id
_entity_poly.type
_entity_poly.pdbx_seq_one_letter_code
_entity_poly.pdbx_strand_id
1 'polypeptide(L)'
;MPHIYNERIEMLRSGRWQMMTEPINYEWPVAGVSMAASFAEAWCRENQDEKIGLIPCEEGGSSIDEWETEGVLFRHAVSEAKFAVESSELAGILRRQGESDSDSGNYIIRRVQEGFFGLSEAR
;
A
#
# COMPACT_ATOMS: atom_id res chain seq x y z
N MET A 1 -19.56 -11.01 -0.74
CA MET A 1 -19.31 -9.56 -0.73
C MET A 1 -19.56 -9.03 -2.13
N PRO A 2 -20.25 -7.89 -2.31
CA PRO A 2 -20.39 -7.29 -3.64
C PRO A 2 -19.01 -6.81 -4.14
N HIS A 3 -18.79 -6.90 -5.45
CA HIS A 3 -17.60 -6.37 -6.09
C HIS A 3 -17.62 -4.84 -6.03
N ILE A 4 -16.47 -4.23 -5.73
CA ILE A 4 -16.30 -2.78 -5.75
C ILE A 4 -15.86 -2.41 -7.17
N TYR A 5 -16.72 -1.66 -7.86
CA TYR A 5 -16.44 -1.10 -9.18
C TYR A 5 -16.61 0.42 -9.11
N ASN A 6 -15.50 1.14 -9.21
CA ASN A 6 -15.49 2.59 -9.10
C ASN A 6 -14.36 3.15 -9.97
N GLU A 7 -14.71 3.91 -11.00
CA GLU A 7 -13.77 4.46 -11.99
C GLU A 7 -12.79 5.49 -11.41
N ARG A 8 -13.03 5.94 -10.18
CA ARG A 8 -12.16 6.88 -9.45
C ARG A 8 -11.13 6.18 -8.57
N ILE A 9 -11.19 4.86 -8.46
CA ILE A 9 -10.18 4.07 -7.76
C ILE A 9 -9.27 3.46 -8.81
N GLU A 10 -7.99 3.80 -8.75
CA GLU A 10 -6.96 3.30 -9.64
C GLU A 10 -5.93 2.47 -8.84
N MET A 11 -5.27 1.52 -9.49
CA MET A 11 -4.14 0.78 -8.93
C MET A 11 -2.93 0.90 -9.86
N LEU A 12 -1.75 0.99 -9.27
CA LEU A 12 -0.51 0.95 -10.00
C LEU A 12 -0.19 -0.50 -10.39
N ARG A 13 -0.08 -0.77 -11.69
CA ARG A 13 0.21 -2.08 -12.26
C ARG A 13 1.15 -1.94 -13.44
N SER A 14 2.30 -2.61 -13.37
CA SER A 14 3.30 -2.62 -14.43
C SER A 14 3.68 -1.19 -14.89
N GLY A 15 3.85 -0.28 -13.93
CA GLY A 15 4.20 1.12 -14.18
C GLY A 15 3.09 1.97 -14.81
N ARG A 16 1.82 1.57 -14.68
CA ARG A 16 0.68 2.35 -15.18
C ARG A 16 -0.47 2.35 -14.19
N TRP A 17 -1.15 3.49 -14.09
CA TRP A 17 -2.45 3.58 -13.43
C TRP A 17 -3.51 2.88 -14.27
N GLN A 18 -4.24 1.97 -13.63
CA GLN A 18 -5.33 1.21 -14.23
C GLN A 18 -6.52 1.26 -13.28
N MET A 19 -7.74 1.18 -13.80
CA MET A 19 -8.92 1.06 -12.94
C MET A 19 -8.74 -0.13 -11.99
N MET A 20 -9.01 0.09 -10.71
CA MET A 20 -8.80 -0.90 -9.67
C MET A 20 -9.71 -2.10 -9.90
N THR A 21 -9.12 -3.29 -9.81
CA THR A 21 -9.82 -4.57 -9.78
C THR A 21 -9.14 -5.49 -8.79
N GLU A 22 -9.93 -6.33 -8.12
CA GLU A 22 -9.39 -7.39 -7.28
C GLU A 22 -8.87 -8.56 -8.15
N PRO A 23 -7.78 -9.22 -7.73
CA PRO A 23 -6.94 -8.89 -6.58
C PRO A 23 -6.04 -7.66 -6.83
N ILE A 24 -6.05 -6.71 -5.90
CA ILE A 24 -5.24 -5.48 -6.01
C ILE A 24 -3.74 -5.82 -5.98
N ASN A 25 -3.31 -6.60 -4.98
CA ASN A 25 -1.97 -7.16 -4.93
C ASN A 25 -1.97 -8.56 -5.54
N TYR A 26 -1.13 -8.81 -6.55
CA TYR A 26 -1.02 -10.11 -7.24
C TYR A 26 0.35 -10.72 -7.04
N GLU A 27 0.70 -10.88 -5.78
CA GLU A 27 1.92 -11.53 -5.37
C GLU A 27 1.82 -13.06 -5.54
N TRP A 28 0.65 -13.63 -5.23
CA TRP A 28 0.38 -15.08 -5.28
C TRP A 28 -0.84 -15.42 -6.14
N PRO A 29 -0.88 -16.61 -6.77
CA PRO A 29 -2.07 -17.08 -7.50
C PRO A 29 -3.35 -17.18 -6.66
N VAL A 30 -3.20 -17.22 -5.33
CA VAL A 30 -4.31 -17.31 -4.35
C VAL A 30 -4.72 -15.96 -3.78
N ALA A 31 -4.19 -14.85 -4.31
CA ALA A 31 -4.55 -13.51 -3.87
C ALA A 31 -6.07 -13.27 -4.00
N GLY A 32 -6.65 -12.75 -2.93
CA GLY A 32 -8.08 -12.52 -2.81
C GLY A 32 -8.43 -11.04 -2.67
N VAL A 33 -9.50 -10.77 -1.94
CA VAL A 33 -9.99 -9.41 -1.66
C VAL A 33 -9.07 -8.70 -0.68
N SER A 34 -8.75 -7.43 -0.96
CA SER A 34 -7.96 -6.56 -0.09
C SER A 34 -8.83 -5.54 0.65
N MET A 35 -8.40 -5.19 1.86
CA MET A 35 -8.98 -4.08 2.63
C MET A 35 -8.79 -2.71 1.94
N ALA A 36 -7.77 -2.59 1.07
CA ALA A 36 -7.52 -1.35 0.34
C ALA A 36 -8.71 -0.95 -0.56
N ALA A 37 -9.44 -1.93 -1.12
CA ALA A 37 -10.61 -1.65 -1.96
C ALA A 37 -11.73 -0.97 -1.19
N SER A 38 -12.08 -1.49 0.00
CA SER A 38 -13.14 -0.91 0.83
C SER A 38 -12.73 0.42 1.46
N PHE A 39 -11.45 0.56 1.82
CA PHE A 39 -10.88 1.85 2.26
C PHE A 39 -11.01 2.91 1.16
N ALA A 40 -10.57 2.60 -0.06
CA ALA A 40 -10.63 3.54 -1.19
C ALA A 40 -12.07 3.91 -1.55
N GLU A 41 -12.99 2.95 -1.54
CA GLU A 41 -14.41 3.20 -1.77
C GLU A 41 -15.02 4.10 -0.69
N ALA A 42 -14.66 3.91 0.59
CA ALA A 42 -15.08 4.80 1.66
C ALA A 42 -14.51 6.21 1.48
N TRP A 43 -13.22 6.33 1.16
CA TRP A 43 -12.56 7.61 0.90
C TRP A 43 -13.20 8.37 -0.27
N CYS A 44 -13.53 7.67 -1.36
CA CYS A 44 -14.20 8.26 -2.52
C CYS A 44 -15.59 8.85 -2.18
N ARG A 45 -16.29 8.36 -1.14
CA ARG A 45 -17.59 8.92 -0.74
C ARG A 45 -17.47 10.28 -0.08
N GLU A 46 -16.35 10.50 0.62
CA GLU A 46 -16.05 11.76 1.29
C GLU A 46 -15.35 12.76 0.36
N ASN A 47 -14.68 12.28 -0.70
CA ASN A 47 -13.91 13.08 -1.66
C ASN A 47 -14.47 12.87 -3.07
N GLN A 48 -15.58 13.53 -3.40
CA GLN A 48 -16.37 13.22 -4.61
C GLN A 48 -15.70 13.67 -5.92
N ASP A 49 -14.88 14.71 -5.87
CA ASP A 49 -14.23 15.31 -7.05
C ASP A 49 -12.81 14.78 -7.29
N GLU A 50 -12.34 13.88 -6.43
CA GLU A 50 -10.98 13.35 -6.47
C GLU A 50 -10.94 11.86 -6.83
N LYS A 51 -9.75 11.43 -7.27
CA LYS A 51 -9.40 10.03 -7.51
C LYS A 51 -8.39 9.56 -6.47
N ILE A 52 -8.45 8.28 -6.14
CA ILE A 52 -7.46 7.65 -5.26
C ILE A 52 -6.70 6.56 -6.01
N GLY A 53 -5.38 6.63 -5.91
CA GLY A 53 -4.46 5.63 -6.45
C GLY A 53 -3.95 4.69 -5.36
N LEU A 54 -3.94 3.39 -5.64
CA LEU A 54 -3.40 2.35 -4.76
C LEU A 54 -2.08 1.83 -5.32
N ILE A 55 -1.05 1.76 -4.47
CA ILE A 55 0.28 1.24 -4.82
C ILE A 55 0.47 -0.08 -4.06
N PRO A 56 0.17 -1.24 -4.66
CA PRO A 56 0.30 -2.52 -3.98
C PRO A 56 1.77 -2.90 -3.84
N CYS A 57 2.21 -3.07 -2.60
CA CYS A 57 3.56 -3.56 -2.29
C CYS A 57 3.56 -4.61 -1.17
N GLU A 58 2.40 -5.17 -0.81
CA GLU A 58 2.33 -6.17 0.27
C GLU A 58 3.10 -7.45 -0.14
N GLU A 59 3.77 -8.08 0.84
CA GLU A 59 4.39 -9.41 0.68
C GLU A 59 3.84 -10.34 1.78
N GLY A 60 3.04 -11.32 1.40
CA GLY A 60 2.44 -12.33 2.26
C GLY A 60 3.48 -13.24 2.90
N GLY A 61 3.34 -13.46 4.21
CA GLY A 61 4.25 -14.33 4.97
C GLY A 61 5.56 -13.66 5.39
N SER A 62 5.84 -12.43 4.94
CA SER A 62 7.02 -11.68 5.36
C SER A 62 7.01 -11.28 6.84
N SER A 63 8.16 -11.46 7.49
CA SER A 63 8.48 -10.99 8.85
C SER A 63 8.89 -9.52 8.86
N ILE A 64 8.91 -8.89 10.03
CA ILE A 64 9.31 -7.48 10.17
C ILE A 64 10.77 -7.23 9.74
N ASP A 65 11.63 -8.22 9.89
CA ASP A 65 13.06 -8.12 9.56
C ASP A 65 13.30 -8.12 8.04
N GLU A 66 12.42 -8.75 7.27
CA GLU A 66 12.48 -8.70 5.80
C GLU A 66 12.11 -7.31 5.24
N TRP A 67 11.47 -6.47 6.07
CA TRP A 67 11.08 -5.09 5.79
C TRP A 67 12.09 -4.04 6.29
N GLU A 68 13.30 -4.44 6.69
CA GLU A 68 14.37 -3.49 7.01
C GLU A 68 14.67 -2.55 5.83
N THR A 69 15.22 -1.36 6.12
CA THR A 69 15.40 -0.29 5.12
C THR A 69 16.32 -0.68 3.96
N GLU A 70 17.27 -1.57 4.22
CA GLU A 70 18.17 -2.17 3.22
C GLU A 70 17.63 -3.50 2.67
N GLY A 71 16.40 -3.88 3.03
CA GLY A 71 15.69 -5.05 2.53
C GLY A 71 15.18 -4.85 1.10
N VAL A 72 14.98 -5.97 0.39
CA VAL A 72 14.45 -5.94 -0.98
C VAL A 72 13.01 -5.41 -1.00
N LEU A 73 12.18 -5.84 -0.05
CA LEU A 73 10.77 -5.45 0.05
C LEU A 73 10.62 -3.94 0.27
N PHE A 74 11.39 -3.38 1.22
CA PHE A 74 11.36 -1.95 1.51
C PHE A 74 11.83 -1.12 0.31
N ARG A 75 12.97 -1.49 -0.30
CA ARG A 75 13.47 -0.77 -1.49
C ARG A 75 12.51 -0.84 -2.67
N HIS A 76 11.86 -1.99 -2.88
CA HIS A 76 10.83 -2.13 -3.91
C HIS A 76 9.65 -1.19 -3.64
N ALA A 77 9.10 -1.18 -2.42
CA ALA A 77 8.02 -0.28 -2.04
C ALA A 77 8.39 1.21 -2.21
N VAL A 78 9.61 1.60 -1.84
CA VAL A 78 10.11 2.96 -2.05
C VAL A 78 10.25 3.29 -3.55
N SER A 79 10.69 2.33 -4.37
CA SER A 79 10.79 2.52 -5.81
C SER A 79 9.42 2.74 -6.46
N GLU A 80 8.43 1.90 -6.11
CA GLU A 80 7.06 2.03 -6.61
C GLU A 80 6.41 3.34 -6.15
N ALA A 81 6.62 3.73 -4.88
CA ALA A 81 6.14 5.01 -4.37
C ALA A 81 6.77 6.20 -5.11
N LYS A 82 8.08 6.16 -5.37
CA LYS A 82 8.77 7.20 -6.16
C LYS A 82 8.25 7.29 -7.59
N PHE A 83 8.00 6.16 -8.23
CA PHE A 83 7.41 6.12 -9.56
C PHE A 83 5.99 6.71 -9.56
N ALA A 84 5.16 6.34 -8.58
CA ALA A 84 3.79 6.82 -8.48
C ALA A 84 3.71 8.35 -8.34
N VAL A 85 4.57 8.95 -7.50
CA VAL A 85 4.54 10.41 -7.26
C VAL A 85 4.99 11.25 -8.46
N GLU A 86 5.57 10.65 -9.51
CA GLU A 86 5.84 11.39 -10.75
C GLU A 86 4.55 11.87 -11.44
N SER A 87 3.40 11.25 -11.12
CA SER A 87 2.10 11.54 -11.72
C SER A 87 0.96 11.66 -10.71
N SER A 88 1.26 11.65 -9.40
CA SER A 88 0.28 11.69 -8.31
C SER A 88 0.87 12.31 -7.05
N GLU A 89 0.05 12.46 -6.01
CA GLU A 89 0.49 12.91 -4.68
C GLU A 89 0.38 11.75 -3.68
N LEU A 90 1.44 11.49 -2.90
CA LEU A 90 1.43 10.46 -1.88
C LEU A 90 0.70 10.94 -0.62
N ALA A 91 -0.55 10.52 -0.46
CA ALA A 91 -1.40 10.95 0.66
C ALA A 91 -1.21 10.14 1.96
N GLY A 92 -0.69 8.91 1.89
CA GLY A 92 -0.52 8.07 3.07
C GLY A 92 -0.03 6.65 2.78
N ILE A 93 0.22 5.90 3.86
CA ILE A 93 0.69 4.52 3.81
C ILE A 93 -0.24 3.65 4.65
N LEU A 94 -0.81 2.61 4.04
CA LEU A 94 -1.54 1.56 4.74
C LEU A 94 -0.57 0.41 5.03
N ARG A 95 -0.49 -0.02 6.29
CA ARG A 95 0.42 -1.10 6.71
C ARG A 95 -0.35 -2.13 7.53
N ARG A 96 -0.34 -3.38 7.06
CA ARG A 96 -0.87 -4.55 7.77
C ARG A 96 0.18 -5.66 7.71
N GLN A 97 0.86 -5.92 8.83
CA GLN A 97 1.93 -6.91 8.95
C GLN A 97 2.04 -7.33 10.43
N GLY A 98 2.59 -8.51 10.71
CA GLY A 98 2.89 -8.99 12.06
C GLY A 98 2.45 -10.43 12.34
N GLU A 99 1.68 -11.04 11.43
CA GLU A 99 1.22 -12.43 11.54
C GLU A 99 2.41 -13.39 11.65
N SER A 100 3.44 -13.25 10.80
CA SER A 100 4.64 -14.09 10.81
C SER A 100 5.55 -13.90 12.03
N ASP A 101 5.50 -12.73 12.68
CA ASP A 101 6.34 -12.45 13.85
C ASP A 101 5.72 -12.92 15.16
N SER A 102 4.41 -13.23 15.15
CA SER A 102 3.61 -13.51 16.34
C SER A 102 3.98 -14.82 17.07
N ASP A 103 4.65 -15.75 16.40
CA ASP A 103 5.00 -17.08 16.96
C ASP A 103 6.42 -17.14 17.57
N SER A 104 7.22 -16.09 17.37
CA SER A 104 8.67 -16.15 17.62
C SER A 104 9.09 -15.91 19.08
N GLY A 105 8.17 -15.58 19.99
CA GLY A 105 8.48 -15.23 21.39
C GLY A 105 9.35 -13.96 21.56
N ASN A 106 9.82 -13.39 20.45
CA ASN A 106 10.61 -12.17 20.36
C ASN A 106 9.69 -11.01 19.99
N TYR A 107 8.87 -10.57 20.93
CA TYR A 107 8.18 -9.28 20.81
C TYR A 107 9.21 -8.16 20.90
N ILE A 108 9.86 -7.85 19.78
CA ILE A 108 10.66 -6.65 19.64
C ILE A 108 9.65 -5.50 19.57
N ILE A 109 9.53 -4.74 20.68
CA ILE A 109 8.85 -3.44 20.65
C ILE A 109 9.74 -2.49 19.84
N ARG A 110 9.62 -2.54 18.52
CA ARG A 110 10.14 -1.50 17.64
C ARG A 110 9.23 -0.29 17.78
N ARG A 111 9.75 0.74 18.43
CA ARG A 111 9.07 2.04 18.48
C ARG A 111 8.83 2.45 17.04
N VAL A 112 7.57 2.67 16.66
CA VAL A 112 7.26 3.38 15.41
C VAL A 112 8.03 4.69 15.52
N GLN A 113 9.06 4.89 14.69
CA GLN A 113 9.60 6.22 14.51
C GLN A 113 8.44 7.03 13.93
N GLU A 114 7.88 7.92 14.74
CA GLU A 114 7.01 8.99 14.27
C GLU A 114 7.87 9.92 13.40
N GLY A 115 8.09 9.50 12.16
CA GLY A 115 8.62 10.32 11.09
C GLY A 115 7.43 10.94 10.38
N PHE A 116 6.99 12.11 10.85
CA PHE A 116 6.20 13.01 10.01
C PHE A 116 7.14 13.44 8.88
N PHE A 117 7.12 12.76 7.74
CA PHE A 117 7.72 13.29 6.52
C PHE A 117 6.81 14.44 6.09
N GLY A 118 7.09 15.63 6.63
CA GLY A 118 6.56 16.87 6.10
C GLY A 118 7.05 17.00 4.67
N LEU A 119 6.20 16.63 3.71
CA LEU A 119 6.34 17.07 2.32
C LEU A 119 5.93 18.54 2.26
N SER A 120 6.77 19.40 2.83
CA SER A 120 6.78 20.82 2.53
C SER A 120 8.11 21.15 1.86
N GLU A 121 7.99 21.74 0.68
CA GLU A 121 9.05 22.35 -0.15
C GLU A 121 9.74 21.44 -1.18
N ALA A 122 9.06 21.27 -2.31
CA ALA A 122 9.73 21.41 -3.60
C ALA A 122 8.93 22.42 -4.43
N ARG A 123 9.49 23.64 -4.55
CA ARG A 123 9.05 24.69 -5.47
C ARG A 123 9.53 24.38 -6.88
#